data_AF-A0A8S8YF78-F1
#
_entry.id   AF-A0A8S8YF78-F1
#
_cell.length_a   1.000
_cell.length_b   1.000
_cell.length_c   1.000
_cell.angle_alpha   90.00
_cell.angle_beta   90.00
_cell.angle_gamma   90.00
#
_symmetry.space_group_name_H-M   'P 1'
#
loop_
_entity.id
_entity.type
_entity.pdbx_description
1 polymer ?
#
loop_
_entity_poly.entity_id
_entity_poly.type
_entity_poly.pdbx_seq_one_letter_code
_entity_poly.pdbx_strand_id
1 'polypeptide(L)'
;MTETGERTGRSPNDKFIVDEATTTEDINWGDVNVSTDLATFTALRAKVVAFLEARDALFVQDLYCGAESTEALPIRVVTHNAWHSAFARNMFVRPDAARLAEHEPEFTVLHAPHFEADPAVDGVNSHVFVIVNYAAKEVIIGGSRYAGEIKKSIFSVMNLILPKKGILPMHCSANTNGENTAIFFGLSGTGKDHPLRRSKTSPGGRR
;
A
#
# COMPACT_ATOMS: atom_id res chain seq x y z
N MET A 1 9.60 -14.06 13.70
CA MET A 1 8.93 -13.00 14.50
C MET A 1 9.66 -11.71 14.21
N THR A 2 8.95 -10.61 13.97
CA THR A 2 9.54 -9.31 13.63
C THR A 2 8.93 -8.24 14.52
N GLU A 3 9.69 -7.19 14.81
CA GLU A 3 9.25 -6.07 15.65
C GLU A 3 9.15 -4.79 14.81
N THR A 4 8.11 -4.00 15.04
CA THR A 4 7.85 -2.74 14.31
C THR A 4 8.29 -1.49 15.08
N GLY A 5 9.03 -1.66 16.18
CA GLY A 5 9.45 -0.56 17.06
C GLY A 5 8.26 0.03 17.84
N GLU A 6 8.36 1.32 18.17
CA GLU A 6 7.35 2.04 18.97
C GLU A 6 5.96 2.08 18.33
N ARG A 7 5.89 2.08 16.99
CA ARG A 7 4.64 2.09 16.25
C ARG A 7 4.19 0.66 15.92
N THR A 8 3.18 0.19 16.64
CA THR A 8 2.54 -1.12 16.43
C THR A 8 1.30 -1.05 15.53
N GLY A 9 0.95 0.15 15.04
CA GLY A 9 -0.22 0.41 14.21
C GLY A 9 -0.02 1.57 13.25
N ARG A 10 -1.11 2.01 12.61
CA ARG A 10 -1.07 3.09 11.60
C ARG A 10 -0.75 4.45 12.22
N SER A 11 -0.23 5.33 11.37
CA SER A 11 -0.07 6.75 11.65
C SER A 11 -0.96 7.61 10.74
N PRO A 12 -2.26 7.77 11.04
CA PRO A 12 -3.20 8.45 10.14
C PRO A 12 -2.81 9.91 9.85
N ASN A 13 -2.32 10.61 10.87
CA ASN A 13 -1.93 12.02 10.78
C ASN A 13 -0.61 12.25 10.03
N ASP A 14 0.11 11.18 9.69
CA ASP A 14 1.38 11.23 8.97
C ASP A 14 1.22 10.78 7.50
N LYS A 15 -0.03 10.67 7.02
CA LYS A 15 -0.36 10.35 5.62
C LYS A 15 -0.71 11.64 4.87
N PHE A 16 -0.01 11.87 3.76
CA PHE A 16 -0.20 13.03 2.91
C PHE A 16 -0.44 12.63 1.45
N ILE A 17 -1.10 13.50 0.70
CA ILE A 17 -1.30 13.38 -0.74
C ILE A 17 -0.80 14.67 -1.38
N VAL A 18 0.03 14.55 -2.41
CA VAL A 18 0.48 15.71 -3.18
C VAL A 18 -0.73 16.33 -3.88
N ASP A 19 -0.99 17.61 -3.62
CA ASP A 19 -2.03 18.36 -4.30
C ASP A 19 -1.52 18.74 -5.71
N GLU A 20 -2.14 18.15 -6.72
CA GLU A 20 -1.78 18.31 -8.11
C GLU A 20 -3.02 18.28 -9.00
N ALA A 21 -2.93 18.99 -10.13
CA ALA A 21 -4.09 19.35 -10.93
C ALA A 21 -4.91 18.15 -11.44
N THR A 22 -4.28 16.98 -11.66
CA THR A 22 -4.98 15.83 -12.25
C THR A 22 -5.83 15.03 -11.25
N THR A 23 -5.64 15.27 -9.94
CA THR A 23 -6.38 14.56 -8.88
C THR A 23 -7.03 15.48 -7.85
N THR A 24 -6.74 16.79 -7.87
CA THR A 24 -7.22 17.73 -6.84
C THR A 24 -8.73 17.73 -6.67
N GLU A 25 -9.48 17.62 -7.77
CA GLU A 25 -10.95 17.60 -7.75
C GLU A 25 -11.53 16.23 -7.34
N ASP A 26 -10.76 15.16 -7.49
CA ASP A 26 -11.18 13.79 -7.13
C ASP A 26 -10.95 13.47 -5.66
N ILE A 27 -10.13 14.25 -4.96
CA ILE A 27 -9.74 14.00 -3.58
C ILE A 27 -10.68 14.76 -2.64
N ASN A 28 -11.30 14.02 -1.73
CA ASN A 28 -12.04 14.62 -0.62
C ASN A 28 -11.07 15.08 0.48
N TRP A 29 -10.57 16.31 0.36
CA TRP A 29 -9.63 16.94 1.28
C TRP A 29 -10.22 17.14 2.69
N GLY A 30 -9.39 16.96 3.72
CA GLY A 30 -9.77 17.15 5.12
C GLY A 30 -8.85 16.40 6.08
N ASP A 31 -9.31 16.14 7.30
CA ASP A 31 -8.48 15.52 8.36
C ASP A 31 -7.92 14.14 8.00
N VAL A 32 -8.56 13.42 7.06
CA VAL A 32 -8.13 12.08 6.61
C VAL A 32 -7.21 12.15 5.38
N ASN A 33 -7.47 13.07 4.46
CA ASN A 33 -6.69 13.29 3.25
C ASN A 33 -6.05 14.67 3.36
N VAL A 34 -4.87 14.71 3.97
CA VAL A 34 -4.11 15.94 4.18
C VAL A 34 -3.26 16.21 2.95
N SER A 35 -3.31 17.44 2.44
CA SER A 35 -2.49 17.84 1.30
C SER A 35 -1.04 18.10 1.69
N THR A 36 -0.15 17.91 0.74
CA THR A 36 1.23 18.43 0.75
C THR A 36 1.55 18.94 -0.65
N ASP A 37 2.63 19.71 -0.79
CA ASP A 37 3.03 20.25 -2.09
C ASP A 37 4.10 19.38 -2.78
N LEU A 38 4.30 19.65 -4.09
CA LEU A 38 5.29 18.94 -4.90
C LEU A 38 6.72 19.17 -4.41
N ALA A 39 7.01 20.35 -3.85
CA ALA A 39 8.35 20.70 -3.36
C ALA A 39 8.74 19.83 -2.16
N THR A 40 7.81 19.68 -1.20
CA THR A 40 7.94 18.84 -0.01
C THR A 40 8.13 17.38 -0.42
N PHE A 41 7.27 16.86 -1.31
CA PHE A 41 7.43 15.50 -1.83
C PHE A 41 8.79 15.30 -2.50
N THR A 42 9.21 16.24 -3.36
CA THR A 42 10.47 16.13 -4.12
C THR A 42 11.67 16.13 -3.18
N ALA A 43 11.67 17.00 -2.17
CA ALA A 43 12.74 17.08 -1.18
C ALA A 43 12.84 15.80 -0.33
N LEU A 44 11.72 15.31 0.21
CA LEU A 44 11.69 14.08 0.99
C LEU A 44 12.02 12.85 0.15
N ARG A 45 11.52 12.77 -1.08
CA ARG A 45 11.84 11.70 -2.03
C ARG A 45 13.34 11.64 -2.29
N ALA A 46 14.00 12.78 -2.52
CA ALA A 46 15.44 12.81 -2.72
C ALA A 46 16.20 12.26 -1.50
N LYS A 47 15.80 12.61 -0.28
CA LYS A 47 16.37 12.06 0.96
C LYS A 47 16.13 10.55 1.09
N VAL A 48 14.93 10.07 0.77
CA VAL A 48 14.59 8.63 0.77
C VAL A 48 15.44 7.86 -0.24
N VAL A 49 15.59 8.38 -1.46
CA VAL A 49 16.44 7.76 -2.49
C VAL A 49 17.88 7.70 -2.02
N ALA A 50 18.45 8.82 -1.55
CA ALA A 50 19.82 8.85 -1.02
C ALA A 50 20.01 7.88 0.16
N PHE A 51 19.02 7.77 1.04
CA PHE A 51 19.04 6.80 2.14
C PHE A 51 19.10 5.36 1.62
N LEU A 52 18.26 5.01 0.64
CA LEU A 52 18.18 3.67 0.03
C LEU A 52 19.45 3.34 -0.76
N GLU A 53 19.99 4.29 -1.52
CA GLU A 53 21.25 4.13 -2.26
C GLU A 53 22.43 3.84 -1.34
N ALA A 54 22.42 4.39 -0.12
CA ALA A 54 23.45 4.15 0.88
C ALA A 54 23.33 2.81 1.63
N ARG A 55 22.42 1.90 1.23
CA ARG A 55 22.26 0.58 1.84
C ARG A 55 23.04 -0.49 1.08
N ASP A 56 23.56 -1.47 1.79
CA ASP A 56 24.33 -2.58 1.20
C ASP A 56 23.52 -3.41 0.19
N ALA A 57 22.20 -3.51 0.42
CA ALA A 57 21.30 -4.26 -0.43
C ALA A 57 19.91 -3.64 -0.46
N LEU A 58 19.26 -3.77 -1.62
CA LEU A 58 17.86 -3.45 -1.84
C LEU A 58 17.10 -4.69 -2.29
N PHE A 59 15.87 -4.81 -1.83
CA PHE A 59 14.91 -5.81 -2.25
C PHE A 59 13.83 -5.15 -3.09
N VAL A 60 13.62 -5.68 -4.29
CA VAL A 60 12.60 -5.23 -5.23
C VAL A 60 11.57 -6.34 -5.41
N GLN A 61 10.29 -6.00 -5.32
CA GLN A 61 9.19 -6.90 -5.64
C GLN A 61 8.28 -6.27 -6.69
N ASP A 62 8.22 -6.91 -7.85
CA ASP A 62 7.26 -6.63 -8.91
C ASP A 62 6.01 -7.49 -8.71
N LEU A 63 4.89 -6.82 -8.46
CA LEU A 63 3.64 -7.40 -7.97
C LEU A 63 2.46 -6.73 -8.66
N TYR A 64 1.26 -7.25 -8.41
CA TYR A 64 0.00 -6.66 -8.87
C TYR A 64 -0.96 -6.42 -7.71
N CYS A 65 -1.68 -5.30 -7.74
CA CYS A 65 -2.83 -5.05 -6.87
C CYS A 65 -4.13 -5.24 -7.65
N GLY A 66 -4.94 -6.23 -7.25
CA GLY A 66 -6.11 -6.69 -8.00
C GLY A 66 -5.86 -8.07 -8.61
N ALA A 67 -6.81 -8.99 -8.41
CA ALA A 67 -6.70 -10.36 -8.92
C ALA A 67 -7.14 -10.49 -10.38
N GLU A 68 -8.06 -9.63 -10.82
CA GLU A 68 -8.52 -9.59 -12.21
C GLU A 68 -7.48 -8.91 -13.09
N SER A 69 -7.10 -9.58 -14.18
CA SER A 69 -6.00 -9.16 -15.04
C SER A 69 -6.23 -7.82 -15.74
N THR A 70 -7.48 -7.52 -16.14
CA THR A 70 -7.83 -6.29 -16.83
C THR A 70 -7.82 -5.06 -15.92
N GLU A 71 -7.97 -5.26 -14.62
CA GLU A 71 -8.08 -4.20 -13.61
C GLU A 71 -6.90 -4.16 -12.62
N ALA A 72 -5.98 -5.10 -12.74
CA ALA A 72 -4.82 -5.19 -11.87
C ALA A 72 -3.89 -4.00 -12.10
N LEU A 73 -3.48 -3.34 -11.02
CA LEU A 73 -2.46 -2.30 -11.04
C LEU A 73 -1.07 -2.95 -10.89
N PRO A 74 -0.18 -2.87 -11.89
CA PRO A 74 1.20 -3.28 -11.73
C PRO A 74 1.91 -2.37 -10.72
N ILE A 75 2.49 -2.94 -9.67
CA ILE A 75 3.21 -2.19 -8.64
C ILE A 75 4.63 -2.71 -8.47
N ARG A 76 5.55 -1.81 -8.09
CA ARG A 76 6.91 -2.15 -7.65
C ARG A 76 7.11 -1.69 -6.21
N VAL A 77 7.57 -2.58 -5.34
CA VAL A 77 7.94 -2.23 -3.96
C VAL A 77 9.45 -2.34 -3.82
N VAL A 78 10.10 -1.22 -3.46
CA VAL A 78 11.55 -1.13 -3.22
C VAL A 78 11.79 -0.86 -1.74
N THR A 79 12.59 -1.71 -1.09
CA THR A 79 12.95 -1.52 0.32
C THR A 79 14.29 -2.16 0.63
N HIS A 80 15.03 -1.63 1.59
CA HIS A 80 16.27 -2.25 2.09
C HIS A 80 16.03 -3.38 3.09
N ASN A 81 14.76 -3.60 3.48
CA ASN A 81 14.42 -4.53 4.53
C ASN A 81 13.73 -5.81 4.00
N ALA A 82 14.39 -6.95 4.19
CA ALA A 82 13.95 -8.24 3.65
C ALA A 82 12.54 -8.66 4.10
N TRP A 83 12.17 -8.40 5.36
CA TRP A 83 10.87 -8.85 5.87
C TRP A 83 9.71 -8.01 5.33
N HIS A 84 9.94 -6.72 5.06
CA HIS A 84 8.95 -5.88 4.37
C HIS A 84 8.78 -6.30 2.90
N SER A 85 9.87 -6.72 2.25
CA SER A 85 9.81 -7.32 0.91
C SER A 85 8.97 -8.61 0.91
N ALA A 86 9.20 -9.50 1.89
CA ALA A 86 8.39 -10.72 2.07
C ALA A 86 6.93 -10.39 2.41
N PHE A 87 6.67 -9.35 3.21
CA PHE A 87 5.31 -8.88 3.49
C PHE A 87 4.60 -8.46 2.21
N ALA A 88 5.23 -7.63 1.36
CA ALA A 88 4.64 -7.22 0.08
C ALA A 88 4.33 -8.44 -0.80
N ARG A 89 5.27 -9.39 -0.89
CA ARG A 89 5.10 -10.64 -1.63
C ARG A 89 3.93 -11.51 -1.14
N ASN A 90 3.62 -11.45 0.15
CA ASN A 90 2.50 -12.18 0.75
C ASN A 90 1.16 -11.45 0.57
N MET A 91 1.19 -10.12 0.52
CA MET A 91 -0.02 -9.30 0.52
C MET A 91 -0.59 -9.03 -0.87
N PHE A 92 0.27 -8.94 -1.90
CA PHE A 92 -0.13 -8.63 -3.27
C PHE A 92 -0.09 -9.85 -4.17
N VAL A 93 -0.65 -9.73 -5.38
CA VAL A 93 -0.69 -10.82 -6.36
C VAL A 93 0.68 -10.96 -6.99
N ARG A 94 1.20 -12.20 -6.98
CA ARG A 94 2.49 -12.54 -7.58
C ARG A 94 2.28 -12.82 -9.06
N PRO A 95 3.05 -12.18 -9.96
CA PRO A 95 3.05 -12.59 -11.36
C PRO A 95 3.62 -14.00 -11.54
N ASP A 96 3.17 -14.67 -12.59
CA ASP A 96 3.89 -15.80 -13.16
C ASP A 96 5.09 -15.31 -13.98
N ALA A 97 5.88 -16.24 -14.53
CA ALA A 97 7.09 -15.91 -15.27
C ALA A 97 6.83 -15.05 -16.52
N ALA A 98 5.70 -15.25 -17.20
CA ALA A 98 5.35 -14.51 -18.41
C ALA A 98 4.98 -13.06 -18.05
N ARG A 99 4.08 -12.89 -17.09
CA ARG A 99 3.68 -11.56 -16.59
C ARG A 99 4.83 -10.79 -15.96
N LEU A 100 5.78 -11.48 -15.34
CA LEU A 100 6.97 -10.84 -14.77
C LEU A 100 7.92 -10.33 -15.87
N ALA A 101 8.05 -11.04 -16.98
CA ALA A 101 8.89 -10.62 -18.10
C ALA A 101 8.39 -9.34 -18.78
N GLU A 102 7.08 -9.10 -18.75
CA GLU A 102 6.41 -7.93 -19.31
C GLU A 102 6.01 -6.88 -18.25
N HIS A 103 6.51 -7.02 -17.02
CA HIS A 103 6.08 -6.15 -15.91
C HIS A 103 6.64 -4.73 -16.06
N GLU A 104 5.74 -3.77 -16.22
CA GLU A 104 6.04 -2.35 -16.12
C GLU A 104 5.25 -1.74 -14.96
N PRO A 105 5.92 -1.18 -13.92
CA PRO A 105 5.23 -0.67 -12.76
C PRO A 105 4.45 0.62 -13.09
N GLU A 106 3.15 0.59 -12.82
CA GLU A 106 2.29 1.78 -12.86
C GLU A 106 2.22 2.50 -11.52
N PHE A 107 2.72 1.90 -10.44
CA PHE A 107 2.92 2.58 -9.17
C PHE A 107 4.15 2.02 -8.45
N THR A 108 5.00 2.89 -7.92
CA THR A 108 6.21 2.47 -7.19
C THR A 108 6.15 2.89 -5.73
N VAL A 109 6.45 1.98 -4.81
CA VAL A 109 6.58 2.25 -3.37
C VAL A 109 8.06 2.26 -3.00
N LEU A 110 8.56 3.41 -2.57
CA LEU A 110 9.88 3.55 -1.97
C LEU A 110 9.73 3.50 -0.43
N HIS A 111 10.19 2.40 0.16
CA HIS A 111 9.96 2.11 1.57
C HIS A 111 11.28 2.11 2.35
N ALA A 112 11.50 3.19 3.10
CA ALA A 112 12.67 3.45 3.94
C ALA A 112 12.28 3.53 5.42
N PRO A 113 11.93 2.40 6.07
CA PRO A 113 11.33 2.38 7.41
C PRO A 113 12.25 2.86 8.54
N HIS A 114 13.53 3.08 8.25
CA HIS A 114 14.57 3.53 9.19
C HIS A 114 15.07 4.95 8.86
N PHE A 115 14.48 5.60 7.86
CA PHE A 115 14.72 7.02 7.58
C PHE A 115 13.65 7.83 8.29
N GLU A 116 14.07 8.70 9.21
CA GLU A 116 13.20 9.58 9.98
C GLU A 116 13.23 10.99 9.39
N ALA A 117 12.05 11.56 9.13
CA ALA A 117 11.94 12.95 8.70
C ALA A 117 12.18 13.92 9.86
N ASP A 118 12.57 15.15 9.53
CA ASP A 118 12.62 16.26 10.48
C ASP A 118 11.41 17.17 10.25
N PRO A 119 10.37 17.16 11.10
CA PRO A 119 9.17 17.99 10.94
C PRO A 119 9.45 19.49 10.76
N ALA A 120 10.53 19.99 11.38
CA ALA A 120 10.87 21.41 11.34
C ALA A 120 11.37 21.85 9.95
N VAL A 121 11.85 20.90 9.14
CA VAL A 121 12.50 21.15 7.84
C VAL A 121 11.72 20.52 6.69
N ASP A 122 11.10 19.37 6.92
CA ASP A 122 10.50 18.50 5.90
C ASP A 122 9.00 18.74 5.70
N GLY A 123 8.37 19.67 6.42
CA GLY A 123 6.97 20.04 6.20
C GLY A 123 5.97 18.91 6.48
N VAL A 124 6.34 17.98 7.37
CA VAL A 124 5.51 16.84 7.80
C VAL A 124 5.15 16.96 9.28
N ASN A 125 4.15 16.20 9.70
CA ASN A 125 3.62 16.26 11.07
C ASN A 125 4.56 15.62 12.13
N SER A 126 5.30 14.57 11.77
CA SER A 126 6.23 13.88 12.66
C SER A 126 7.40 13.27 11.89
N HIS A 127 8.27 12.51 12.56
CA HIS A 127 9.36 11.78 11.90
C HIS A 127 8.86 10.68 10.94
N VAL A 128 7.58 10.33 11.01
CA VAL A 128 6.91 9.40 10.11
C VAL A 128 6.27 10.16 8.95
N PHE A 129 6.29 9.56 7.76
CA PHE A 129 5.54 10.06 6.62
C PHE A 129 5.13 8.93 5.68
N VAL A 130 3.94 9.08 5.09
CA VAL A 130 3.42 8.27 3.99
C VAL A 130 2.86 9.25 2.95
N ILE A 131 3.63 9.55 1.92
CA ILE A 131 3.23 10.55 0.91
C ILE A 131 2.92 9.85 -0.40
N VAL A 132 1.73 10.11 -0.95
CA VAL A 132 1.28 9.60 -2.25
C VAL A 132 1.33 10.73 -3.28
N ASN A 133 1.97 10.49 -4.42
CA ASN A 133 1.98 11.38 -5.57
C ASN A 133 1.42 10.64 -6.78
N TYR A 134 0.23 11.03 -7.24
CA TYR A 134 -0.48 10.36 -8.33
C TYR A 134 0.13 10.67 -9.70
N ALA A 135 0.50 11.92 -9.97
CA ALA A 135 1.23 12.30 -11.19
C ALA A 135 2.56 11.56 -11.34
N ALA A 136 3.34 11.48 -10.25
CA ALA A 136 4.60 10.74 -10.25
C ALA A 136 4.41 9.21 -10.18
N LYS A 137 3.19 8.74 -9.93
CA LYS A 137 2.87 7.31 -9.72
C LYS A 137 3.73 6.67 -8.63
N GLU A 138 3.92 7.38 -7.52
CA GLU A 138 4.85 6.99 -6.47
C GLU A 138 4.26 7.15 -5.05
N VAL A 139 4.69 6.26 -4.16
CA VAL A 139 4.48 6.38 -2.71
C VAL A 139 5.85 6.38 -2.03
N ILE A 140 6.12 7.34 -1.16
CA ILE A 140 7.28 7.33 -0.27
C ILE A 140 6.83 7.07 1.18
N ILE A 141 7.53 6.15 1.85
CA ILE A 141 7.22 5.75 3.23
C ILE A 141 8.51 5.79 4.06
N GLY A 142 8.49 6.54 5.15
CA GLY A 142 9.60 6.66 6.10
C GLY A 142 9.14 6.75 7.55
N GLY A 143 10.08 6.51 8.47
CA GLY A 143 9.92 6.62 9.92
C GLY A 143 9.07 5.54 10.58
N SER A 144 8.42 4.67 9.79
CA SER A 144 7.56 3.60 10.31
C SER A 144 8.00 2.24 9.79
N ARG A 145 8.16 1.29 10.72
CA ARG A 145 8.39 -0.14 10.42
C ARG A 145 7.07 -0.92 10.36
N TYR A 146 5.92 -0.25 10.44
CA TYR A 146 4.63 -0.90 10.37
C TYR A 146 4.28 -1.21 8.91
N ALA A 147 4.48 -2.46 8.49
CA ALA A 147 4.27 -2.88 7.09
C ALA A 147 2.83 -2.68 6.57
N GLY A 148 1.85 -2.50 7.46
CA GLY A 148 0.49 -2.14 7.07
C GLY A 148 0.40 -0.84 6.28
N GLU A 149 1.39 0.07 6.38
CA GLU A 149 1.43 1.28 5.54
C GLU A 149 1.67 0.97 4.06
N ILE A 150 2.46 -0.07 3.72
CA ILE A 150 2.63 -0.53 2.34
C ILE A 150 1.28 -1.00 1.77
N LYS A 151 0.55 -1.84 2.52
CA LYS A 151 -0.76 -2.33 2.11
C LYS A 151 -1.77 -1.18 1.95
N LYS A 152 -1.82 -0.28 2.94
CA LYS A 152 -2.86 0.76 3.01
C LYS A 152 -2.61 1.93 2.07
N SER A 153 -1.35 2.23 1.74
CA SER A 153 -1.02 3.22 0.71
C SER A 153 -1.50 2.76 -0.67
N ILE A 154 -1.15 1.55 -1.10
CA ILE A 154 -1.66 0.99 -2.37
C ILE A 154 -3.18 0.81 -2.36
N PHE A 155 -3.78 0.40 -1.23
CA PHE A 155 -5.24 0.37 -1.13
C PHE A 155 -5.87 1.76 -1.31
N SER A 156 -5.23 2.81 -0.80
CA SER A 156 -5.69 4.19 -1.01
C SER A 156 -5.58 4.60 -2.48
N VAL A 157 -4.50 4.20 -3.16
CA VAL A 157 -4.33 4.43 -4.60
C VAL A 157 -5.46 3.77 -5.40
N MET A 158 -5.77 2.50 -5.10
CA MET A 158 -6.88 1.79 -5.75
C MET A 158 -8.24 2.45 -5.48
N ASN A 159 -8.44 3.05 -4.30
CA ASN A 159 -9.68 3.77 -3.99
C ASN A 159 -9.87 5.04 -4.83
N LEU A 160 -8.82 5.62 -5.39
CA LEU A 160 -8.92 6.76 -6.31
C LEU A 160 -9.04 6.31 -7.77
N ILE A 161 -8.28 5.28 -8.17
CA ILE A 161 -8.20 4.84 -9.57
C ILE A 161 -9.44 4.05 -10.00
N LEU A 162 -9.92 3.11 -9.17
CA LEU A 162 -11.03 2.23 -9.56
C LEU A 162 -12.36 2.96 -9.82
N PRO A 163 -12.77 3.98 -9.03
CA PRO A 163 -13.98 4.73 -9.33
C PRO A 163 -13.97 5.41 -10.69
N LYS A 164 -12.80 5.86 -11.18
CA LYS A 164 -12.66 6.45 -12.53
C LYS A 164 -12.96 5.45 -13.65
N LYS A 165 -12.88 4.15 -13.35
CA LYS A 165 -13.26 3.05 -14.24
C LYS A 165 -14.68 2.56 -14.02
N GLY A 166 -15.47 3.21 -13.17
CA GLY A 166 -16.82 2.76 -12.79
C GLY A 166 -16.83 1.54 -11.86
N ILE A 167 -15.70 1.19 -11.26
CA ILE A 167 -15.56 0.05 -10.34
C ILE A 167 -15.64 0.56 -8.91
N LEU A 168 -16.49 -0.06 -8.08
CA LEU A 168 -16.62 0.28 -6.66
C LEU A 168 -15.53 -0.44 -5.84
N PRO A 169 -14.49 0.28 -5.34
CA PRO A 169 -13.55 -0.32 -4.42
C PRO A 169 -14.20 -0.49 -3.05
N MET A 170 -14.03 -1.66 -2.44
CA MET A 170 -14.65 -1.98 -1.15
C MET A 170 -13.58 -2.38 -0.13
N HIS A 171 -13.55 -1.70 1.01
CA HIS A 171 -12.89 -2.24 2.19
C HIS A 171 -13.82 -3.27 2.81
N CYS A 172 -13.85 -4.48 2.25
CA CYS A 172 -14.69 -5.60 2.67
C CYS A 172 -13.88 -6.91 2.74
N SER A 173 -14.44 -7.95 3.34
CA SER A 173 -14.05 -9.33 3.03
C SER A 173 -15.17 -9.96 2.20
N ALA A 174 -14.85 -10.99 1.42
CA ALA A 174 -15.83 -11.70 0.63
C ALA A 174 -15.55 -13.20 0.64
N ASN A 175 -16.62 -14.00 0.62
CA ASN A 175 -16.54 -15.43 0.35
C ASN A 175 -17.60 -15.82 -0.68
N THR A 176 -17.35 -16.92 -1.39
CA THR A 176 -18.26 -17.46 -2.39
C THR A 176 -18.34 -18.97 -2.24
N ASN A 177 -19.49 -19.54 -2.59
CA ASN A 177 -19.66 -20.98 -2.77
C ASN A 177 -19.67 -21.38 -4.26
N GLY A 178 -19.34 -20.46 -5.17
CA GLY A 178 -19.41 -20.63 -6.63
C GLY A 178 -20.70 -20.10 -7.27
N GLU A 179 -21.80 -20.03 -6.51
CA GLU A 179 -23.10 -19.55 -7.00
C GLU A 179 -23.50 -18.21 -6.36
N ASN A 180 -23.28 -18.09 -5.05
CA ASN A 180 -23.58 -16.92 -4.25
C ASN A 180 -22.30 -16.33 -3.67
N THR A 181 -22.26 -15.01 -3.59
CA THR A 181 -21.16 -14.26 -2.97
C THR A 181 -21.69 -13.42 -1.82
N ALA A 182 -21.09 -13.56 -0.65
CA ALA A 182 -21.38 -12.72 0.51
C ALA A 182 -20.23 -11.73 0.74
N ILE A 183 -20.60 -10.49 1.02
CA ILE A 183 -19.68 -9.39 1.29
C ILE A 183 -19.88 -8.92 2.72
N PHE A 184 -18.80 -8.84 3.48
CA PHE A 184 -18.82 -8.42 4.89
C PHE A 184 -18.10 -7.08 5.02
N PHE A 185 -18.78 -6.06 5.55
CA PHE A 185 -18.19 -4.76 5.89
C PHE A 185 -17.86 -4.68 7.39
N GLY A 186 -16.89 -3.85 7.75
CA GLY A 186 -16.39 -3.75 9.13
C GLY A 186 -14.97 -3.16 9.23
N LEU A 187 -14.64 -2.58 10.38
CA LEU A 187 -13.30 -2.06 10.66
C LEU A 187 -12.33 -3.19 11.05
N SER A 188 -11.03 -2.90 11.09
CA SER A 188 -10.04 -3.88 11.54
C SER A 188 -10.32 -4.28 12.99
N GLY A 189 -10.40 -5.58 13.27
CA GLY A 189 -10.72 -6.10 14.62
C GLY A 189 -12.20 -6.37 14.88
N THR A 190 -13.13 -6.01 13.98
CA THR A 190 -14.58 -6.24 14.17
C THR A 190 -15.07 -7.61 13.65
N GLY A 191 -14.19 -8.61 13.59
CA GLY A 191 -14.56 -9.99 13.22
C GLY A 191 -14.72 -10.29 11.72
N LYS A 192 -14.31 -9.39 10.83
CA LYS A 192 -14.44 -9.52 9.36
C LYS A 192 -13.76 -10.76 8.75
N ASP A 193 -12.71 -11.24 9.41
CA ASP A 193 -11.95 -12.42 9.00
C ASP A 193 -12.56 -13.73 9.55
N HIS A 194 -13.46 -13.64 10.53
CA HIS A 194 -14.05 -14.80 11.18
C HIS A 194 -14.97 -15.63 10.25
N PRO A 195 -15.80 -15.02 9.37
CA PRO A 195 -16.61 -15.74 8.38
C PRO A 195 -15.78 -16.40 7.28
N LEU A 196 -14.58 -15.89 6.97
CA LEU A 196 -13.73 -16.41 5.88
C LEU A 196 -13.20 -17.82 6.18
N ARG A 197 -13.10 -18.21 7.46
CA ARG A 197 -12.57 -19.52 7.87
C ARG A 197 -13.56 -20.68 7.70
N ARG A 198 -14.84 -20.43 7.38
CA ARG A 198 -15.87 -21.48 7.30
C ARG A 198 -15.96 -22.21 5.95
N SER A 199 -15.21 -21.82 4.91
CA SER A 199 -15.31 -22.44 3.57
C SER A 199 -14.37 -23.63 3.32
N LYS A 200 -13.63 -24.13 4.32
CA LYS A 200 -12.72 -25.29 4.18
C LYS A 200 -13.09 -26.51 5.05
N THR A 201 -14.37 -26.81 5.19
CA THR A 201 -14.80 -28.12 5.72
C THR A 201 -15.90 -28.70 4.84
N SER A 202 -15.51 -29.30 3.71
CA SER A 202 -16.29 -30.42 3.16
C SER A 202 -15.84 -31.69 3.91
N PRO A 203 -16.74 -32.45 4.56
CA PRO A 203 -16.42 -33.74 5.13
C PRO A 203 -16.44 -34.77 4.00
N GLY A 204 -15.29 -35.00 3.36
CA GLY A 204 -15.13 -36.04 2.35
C GLY A 204 -14.08 -37.05 2.78
N GLY A 205 -14.53 -38.27 3.12
CA GLY A 205 -13.70 -39.48 3.04
C GLY A 205 -13.29 -40.14 4.36
N ARG A 206 -14.22 -40.87 4.99
CA ARG A 206 -13.94 -42.15 5.67
C ARG A 206 -15.19 -43.04 5.64
N ARG A 207 -15.25 -43.93 4.67
CA ARG A 207 -15.42 -45.40 4.81
C ARG A 207 -15.34 -46.01 3.43
#